data_AF-A0AAJ6EB44-F1
#
_entry.id   AF-A0AAJ6EB44-F1
#
_cell.length_a   1.000
_cell.length_b   1.000
_cell.length_c   1.000
_cell.angle_alpha   90.00
_cell.angle_beta   90.00
_cell.angle_gamma   90.00
#
_symmetry.space_group_name_H-M   'P 1'
#
loop_
_entity.id
_entity.type
_entity.pdbx_description
1 polymer ?
#
loop_
_entity_poly.entity_id
_entity_poly.type
_entity_poly.pdbx_seq_one_letter_code
_entity_poly.pdbx_strand_id
1 'polypeptide(L)'
;MFLDPTDIKKFPKATKFIQGIDSALSAQPKIRKAFFEACMADDQFQPASVAENIAKKALRFASPPRVDVHEGLIKPPVQGEIVDACGFTDTFGVAFGRKSIVVITSFWFDAFEDGFDVDPTRAGNRLMRTLLHELVHWVRNEAKASDEILIGGYKGQYKEAGHVFEEWAYGTANICTENEIWAAILSRRK
;
A
#
# COMPACT_ATOMS: atom_id res chain seq x y z
N MET A 1 -9.67 5.60 -2.71
CA MET A 1 -9.73 4.23 -3.27
C MET A 1 -11.11 3.83 -3.79
N PHE A 2 -11.15 3.12 -4.92
CA PHE A 2 -12.31 2.33 -5.34
C PHE A 2 -11.88 0.97 -5.89
N LEU A 3 -12.73 -0.04 -5.75
CA LEU A 3 -12.53 -1.42 -6.21
C LEU A 3 -13.45 -1.74 -7.38
N ASP A 4 -13.11 -2.76 -8.18
CA ASP A 4 -14.02 -3.26 -9.23
C ASP A 4 -15.31 -3.86 -8.61
N PRO A 5 -16.50 -3.69 -9.22
CA PRO A 5 -17.73 -4.30 -8.72
C PRO A 5 -17.67 -5.82 -8.54
N THR A 6 -16.86 -6.52 -9.32
CA THR A 6 -16.66 -7.97 -9.17
C THR A 6 -15.87 -8.29 -7.91
N ASP A 7 -14.79 -7.56 -7.63
CA ASP A 7 -14.01 -7.68 -6.39
C ASP A 7 -14.83 -7.29 -5.15
N ILE A 8 -15.68 -6.27 -5.24
CA ILE A 8 -16.59 -5.88 -4.15
C ILE A 8 -17.52 -7.04 -3.77
N LYS A 9 -18.00 -7.81 -4.75
CA LYS A 9 -18.85 -8.98 -4.51
C LYS A 9 -18.06 -10.16 -3.97
N LYS A 10 -16.83 -10.36 -4.45
CA LYS A 10 -15.94 -11.46 -4.04
C LYS A 10 -15.41 -11.25 -2.62
N PHE A 11 -15.10 -10.02 -2.23
CA PHE A 11 -14.45 -9.66 -0.97
C PHE A 11 -15.22 -8.60 -0.15
N PRO A 12 -16.41 -8.94 0.38
CA PRO A 12 -17.25 -7.98 1.10
C PRO A 12 -16.63 -7.48 2.43
N LYS A 13 -15.91 -8.32 3.20
CA LYS A 13 -15.24 -7.89 4.43
C LYS A 13 -14.06 -6.98 4.09
N ALA A 14 -13.21 -7.35 3.14
CA ALA A 14 -12.08 -6.51 2.72
C ALA A 14 -12.56 -5.17 2.16
N THR A 15 -13.66 -5.16 1.41
CA THR A 15 -14.29 -3.92 0.92
C THR A 15 -14.72 -3.01 2.07
N LYS A 16 -15.43 -3.55 3.07
CA LYS A 16 -15.84 -2.79 4.25
C LYS A 16 -14.64 -2.27 5.05
N PHE A 17 -13.58 -3.07 5.12
CA PHE A 17 -12.32 -2.67 5.74
C PHE A 17 -11.72 -1.45 5.03
N ILE A 18 -11.57 -1.51 3.70
CA ILE A 18 -11.03 -0.42 2.87
C ILE A 18 -11.89 0.84 2.98
N GLN A 19 -13.23 0.69 3.01
CA GLN A 19 -14.16 1.80 3.23
C GLN A 19 -13.91 2.54 4.56
N GLY A 20 -13.45 1.82 5.58
CA GLY A 20 -13.21 2.33 6.92
C GLY A 20 -11.79 2.84 7.19
N ILE A 21 -10.87 2.76 6.23
CA ILE A 21 -9.43 3.02 6.48
C ILE A 21 -9.16 4.43 7.04
N ASP A 22 -9.74 5.49 6.49
CA ASP A 22 -9.53 6.86 6.99
C ASP A 22 -10.01 7.01 8.45
N SER A 23 -11.12 6.37 8.79
CA SER A 23 -11.64 6.33 10.16
C SER A 23 -10.73 5.50 11.08
N ALA A 24 -10.27 4.34 10.62
CA ALA A 24 -9.37 3.46 11.37
C ALA A 24 -8.01 4.13 11.65
N LEU A 25 -7.49 4.88 10.68
CA LEU A 25 -6.26 5.67 10.83
C LEU A 25 -6.41 6.84 11.80
N SER A 26 -7.61 7.39 11.93
CA SER A 26 -7.89 8.43 12.93
C SER A 26 -7.74 7.90 14.37
N ALA A 27 -7.95 6.60 14.59
CA ALA A 27 -7.65 5.93 15.86
C ALA A 27 -6.16 5.52 16.01
N GLN A 28 -5.34 5.67 14.97
CA GLN A 28 -3.93 5.26 14.91
C GLN A 28 -3.04 6.44 14.48
N PRO A 29 -2.89 7.48 15.34
CA PRO A 29 -2.27 8.75 14.95
C PRO A 29 -0.81 8.62 14.50
N LYS A 30 -0.06 7.64 15.03
CA LYS A 30 1.32 7.37 14.62
C LYS A 30 1.40 6.93 13.14
N ILE A 31 0.57 5.96 12.76
CA ILE A 31 0.53 5.42 11.39
C ILE A 31 0.03 6.49 10.43
N ARG A 32 -1.03 7.21 10.81
CA ARG A 32 -1.56 8.31 10.01
C ARG A 32 -0.50 9.38 9.77
N LYS A 33 0.22 9.80 10.81
CA LYS A 33 1.30 10.79 10.71
C LYS A 33 2.38 10.30 9.74
N ALA A 34 2.89 9.09 9.93
CA ALA A 34 3.92 8.50 9.07
C ALA A 34 3.48 8.42 7.60
N PHE A 35 2.22 8.07 7.34
CA PHE A 35 1.65 8.04 5.99
C PHE A 35 1.71 9.41 5.32
N PHE A 36 1.20 10.46 5.99
CA PHE A 36 1.25 11.81 5.44
C PHE A 36 2.68 12.34 5.31
N GLU A 37 3.56 12.09 6.27
CA GLU A 37 4.97 12.51 6.18
C GLU A 37 5.68 11.86 4.98
N ALA A 38 5.50 10.56 4.74
CA ALA A 38 6.10 9.89 3.59
C ALA A 38 5.52 10.40 2.27
N CYS A 39 4.21 10.64 2.24
CA CYS A 39 3.53 11.23 1.09
C CYS A 39 3.99 12.65 0.76
N MET A 40 4.56 13.40 1.69
CA MET A 40 4.88 14.83 1.58
C MET A 40 6.38 15.15 1.71
N ALA A 41 7.26 14.14 1.72
CA ALA A 41 8.69 14.36 1.92
C ALA A 41 9.31 15.29 0.85
N ASP A 42 10.34 16.05 1.25
CA ASP A 42 10.80 17.29 0.62
C ASP A 42 11.27 17.22 -0.85
N ASP A 43 11.37 16.04 -1.45
CA ASP A 43 11.79 15.84 -2.84
C ASP A 43 10.65 16.08 -3.86
N GLN A 44 9.52 16.64 -3.41
CA GLN A 44 8.38 16.92 -4.29
C GLN A 44 8.66 18.09 -5.23
N PHE A 45 8.34 17.92 -6.51
CA PHE A 45 8.33 19.01 -7.49
C PHE A 45 7.09 19.91 -7.36
N GLN A 46 6.07 19.49 -6.60
CA GLN A 46 4.83 20.23 -6.35
C GLN A 46 4.80 20.80 -4.91
N PRO A 47 3.98 21.84 -4.65
CA PRO A 47 3.77 22.31 -3.28
C PRO A 47 3.24 21.20 -2.36
N ALA A 48 3.70 21.14 -1.11
CA ALA A 48 3.28 20.13 -0.14
C ALA A 48 1.75 20.03 0.04
N SER A 49 1.03 21.15 -0.11
CA SER A 49 -0.44 21.19 -0.07
C SER A 49 -1.11 20.39 -1.19
N VAL A 50 -0.45 20.21 -2.34
CA VAL A 50 -0.92 19.37 -3.44
C VAL A 50 -0.85 17.90 -3.03
N ALA A 51 0.31 17.43 -2.55
CA ALA A 51 0.47 16.06 -2.09
C ALA A 51 -0.43 15.73 -0.90
N GLU A 52 -0.61 16.65 0.05
CA GLU A 52 -1.53 16.47 1.17
C GLU A 52 -2.97 16.25 0.69
N ASN A 53 -3.42 17.03 -0.30
CA ASN A 53 -4.76 16.88 -0.88
C ASN A 53 -4.92 15.56 -1.64
N ILE A 54 -3.88 15.10 -2.32
CA ILE A 54 -3.86 13.80 -3.00
C ILE A 54 -3.89 12.66 -1.97
N ALA A 55 -3.08 12.73 -0.91
CA ALA A 55 -3.06 11.77 0.20
C ALA A 55 -4.43 11.65 0.90
N LYS A 56 -5.09 12.79 1.17
CA LYS A 56 -6.46 12.80 1.72
C LYS A 56 -7.47 12.12 0.78
N LYS A 57 -7.33 12.29 -0.54
CA LYS A 57 -8.20 11.63 -1.53
C LYS A 57 -7.91 10.13 -1.61
N ALA A 58 -6.64 9.75 -1.53
CA ALA A 58 -6.20 8.36 -1.59
C ALA A 58 -6.92 7.51 -0.53
N LEU A 59 -7.02 8.00 0.71
CA LEU A 59 -7.68 7.30 1.82
C LEU A 59 -9.22 7.23 1.74
N ARG A 60 -9.87 8.05 0.91
CA ARG A 60 -11.33 8.10 0.83
C ARG A 60 -11.89 7.04 -0.11
N PHE A 61 -12.90 6.30 0.34
CA PHE A 61 -13.62 5.39 -0.55
C PHE A 61 -14.31 6.14 -1.71
N ALA A 62 -14.52 5.44 -2.82
CA ALA A 62 -15.09 5.98 -4.07
C ALA A 62 -14.32 7.19 -4.63
N SER A 63 -13.04 7.31 -4.31
CA SER A 63 -12.09 8.30 -4.86
C SER A 63 -10.89 7.57 -5.45
N PRO A 64 -10.09 8.16 -6.36
CA PRO A 64 -8.81 7.58 -6.77
C PRO A 64 -7.88 7.28 -5.56
N PRO A 65 -6.95 6.31 -5.66
CA PRO A 65 -6.69 5.43 -6.79
C PRO A 65 -7.76 4.36 -7.02
N ARG A 66 -7.73 3.74 -8.21
CA ARG A 66 -8.30 2.41 -8.43
C ARG A 66 -7.39 1.38 -7.75
N VAL A 67 -7.99 0.46 -7.00
CA VAL A 67 -7.30 -0.69 -6.42
C VAL A 67 -7.75 -1.93 -7.20
N ASP A 68 -6.82 -2.61 -7.85
CA ASP A 68 -7.07 -3.86 -8.57
C ASP A 68 -6.55 -5.05 -7.78
N VAL A 69 -7.36 -6.08 -7.64
CA VAL A 69 -6.96 -7.32 -6.98
C VAL A 69 -6.39 -8.29 -8.00
N HIS A 70 -5.12 -8.65 -7.86
CA HIS A 70 -4.46 -9.63 -8.72
C HIS A 70 -4.55 -11.03 -8.12
N GLU A 71 -5.04 -12.01 -8.86
CA GLU A 71 -5.17 -13.38 -8.34
C GLU A 71 -3.80 -14.02 -8.04
N GLY A 72 -3.60 -14.45 -6.80
CA GLY A 72 -2.34 -15.06 -6.34
C GLY A 72 -1.22 -14.06 -6.08
N LEU A 73 -0.03 -14.57 -5.76
CA LEU A 73 1.15 -13.73 -5.50
C LEU A 73 1.63 -13.05 -6.79
N ILE A 74 2.06 -11.80 -6.68
CA ILE A 74 2.52 -11.01 -7.82
C ILE A 74 3.97 -11.40 -8.12
N LYS A 75 4.19 -11.97 -9.30
CA LYS A 75 5.55 -12.25 -9.78
C LYS A 75 6.21 -10.96 -10.25
N PRO A 76 7.48 -10.71 -9.90
CA PRO A 76 8.18 -9.50 -10.32
C PRO A 76 8.29 -9.47 -11.86
N PRO A 77 8.10 -8.28 -12.49
CA PRO A 77 8.20 -8.13 -13.93
C PRO A 77 9.64 -8.22 -14.45
N VAL A 78 10.67 -8.11 -13.59
CA VAL A 78 12.09 -8.15 -13.95
C VAL A 78 12.87 -9.12 -13.05
N GLN A 79 13.78 -9.89 -13.65
CA GLN A 79 14.65 -10.83 -12.95
C GLN A 79 15.62 -10.08 -12.01
N GLY A 80 15.51 -10.31 -10.70
CA GLY A 80 16.39 -9.70 -9.68
C GLY A 80 15.74 -8.61 -8.83
N GLU A 81 14.51 -8.20 -9.15
CA GLU A 81 13.66 -7.42 -8.26
C GLU A 81 12.78 -8.34 -7.41
N ILE A 82 12.44 -7.85 -6.21
CA ILE A 82 12.00 -8.56 -5.01
C ILE A 82 11.01 -9.72 -5.28
N VAL A 83 11.24 -10.82 -4.54
CA VAL A 83 10.39 -12.02 -4.45
C VAL A 83 8.97 -11.63 -4.02
N ASP A 84 7.95 -12.08 -4.76
CA ASP A 84 6.52 -12.03 -4.40
C ASP A 84 6.04 -10.71 -3.76
N ALA A 85 5.87 -9.66 -4.56
CA ALA A 85 5.31 -8.41 -4.07
C ALA A 85 3.84 -8.61 -3.63
N CYS A 86 3.49 -8.09 -2.46
CA CYS A 86 2.09 -8.09 -2.01
C CYS A 86 1.23 -7.05 -2.74
N GLY A 87 1.89 -6.08 -3.36
CA GLY A 87 1.27 -5.03 -4.13
C GLY A 87 2.33 -4.33 -4.97
N PHE A 88 1.87 -3.51 -5.91
CA PHE A 88 2.71 -2.53 -6.59
C PHE A 88 1.82 -1.41 -7.13
N THR A 89 2.43 -0.26 -7.36
CA THR A 89 1.79 0.85 -8.07
C THR A 89 2.17 0.78 -9.54
N ASP A 90 1.19 0.51 -10.41
CA ASP A 90 1.41 0.48 -11.86
C ASP A 90 1.56 1.91 -12.39
N THR A 91 2.82 2.34 -12.53
CA THR A 91 3.20 3.61 -13.15
C THR A 91 3.44 3.46 -14.65
N PHE A 92 3.61 2.24 -15.17
CA PHE A 92 3.85 1.99 -16.61
C PHE A 92 2.64 2.36 -17.46
N GLY A 93 1.43 2.20 -16.91
CA GLY A 93 0.20 2.69 -17.54
C GLY A 93 0.25 4.19 -17.90
N VAL A 94 0.96 5.00 -17.13
CA VAL A 94 1.07 6.47 -17.34
C VAL A 94 1.79 6.81 -18.64
N ALA A 95 2.83 6.07 -18.99
CA ALA A 95 3.54 6.23 -20.27
C ALA A 95 2.62 5.98 -21.48
N PHE A 96 1.54 5.22 -21.29
CA PHE A 96 0.53 4.91 -22.30
C PHE A 96 -0.79 5.69 -22.09
N GLY A 97 -0.77 6.77 -21.31
CA GLY A 97 -1.93 7.65 -21.10
C GLY A 97 -3.00 7.10 -20.14
N ARG A 98 -2.70 6.03 -19.39
CA ARG A 98 -3.57 5.48 -18.34
C ARG A 98 -3.23 6.13 -17.00
N LYS A 99 -4.22 6.29 -16.13
CA LYS A 99 -3.95 6.74 -14.75
C LYS A 99 -3.23 5.63 -14.00
N SER A 100 -2.35 6.02 -13.09
CA SER A 100 -1.68 5.08 -12.20
C SER A 100 -2.72 4.36 -11.32
N ILE A 101 -2.54 3.06 -11.13
CA ILE A 101 -3.41 2.21 -10.31
C ILE A 101 -2.58 1.52 -9.22
N VAL A 102 -3.24 1.14 -8.14
CA VAL A 102 -2.64 0.30 -7.10
C VAL A 102 -3.10 -1.13 -7.35
N VAL A 103 -2.17 -2.06 -7.47
CA VAL A 103 -2.45 -3.49 -7.62
C VAL A 103 -2.08 -4.18 -6.32
N ILE A 104 -3.00 -4.93 -5.73
CA ILE A 104 -2.78 -5.69 -4.49
C ILE A 104 -3.02 -7.17 -4.77
N THR A 105 -2.21 -8.06 -4.20
CA THR A 105 -2.43 -9.51 -4.30
C THR A 105 -3.76 -9.91 -3.68
N SER A 106 -4.46 -10.86 -4.31
CA SER A 106 -5.63 -11.50 -3.73
C SER A 106 -5.28 -12.24 -2.45
N PHE A 107 -4.03 -12.64 -2.24
CA PHE A 107 -3.61 -13.39 -1.05
C PHE A 107 -3.99 -12.69 0.26
N TRP A 108 -3.85 -11.36 0.34
CA TRP A 108 -4.27 -10.61 1.53
C TRP A 108 -5.77 -10.39 1.62
N PHE A 109 -6.44 -10.26 0.48
CA PHE A 109 -7.90 -10.20 0.43
C PHE A 109 -8.50 -11.52 0.90
N ASP A 110 -8.06 -12.63 0.31
CA ASP A 110 -8.35 -14.01 0.67
C ASP A 110 -8.09 -14.22 2.18
N ALA A 111 -6.90 -13.88 2.68
CA ALA A 111 -6.54 -14.07 4.09
C ALA A 111 -7.45 -13.32 5.07
N PHE A 112 -7.84 -12.10 4.72
CA PHE A 112 -8.73 -11.28 5.54
C PHE A 112 -10.20 -11.70 5.41
N GLU A 113 -10.64 -12.04 4.20
CA GLU A 113 -12.02 -12.38 3.89
C GLU A 113 -12.41 -13.71 4.53
N ASP A 114 -11.59 -14.75 4.32
CA ASP A 114 -11.93 -16.13 4.70
C ASP A 114 -11.23 -16.58 5.98
N GLY A 115 -10.36 -15.75 6.56
CA GLY A 115 -9.72 -16.03 7.84
C GLY A 115 -8.63 -17.10 7.76
N PHE A 116 -7.79 -17.05 6.72
CA PHE A 116 -6.67 -18.00 6.52
C PHE A 116 -5.48 -17.78 7.48
N ASP A 117 -5.58 -16.77 8.35
CA ASP A 117 -4.61 -16.47 9.40
C ASP A 117 -5.21 -16.90 10.74
N VAL A 118 -4.41 -17.51 11.62
CA VAL A 118 -4.86 -17.94 12.97
C VAL A 118 -5.29 -16.73 13.83
N ASP A 119 -4.94 -15.51 13.38
CA ASP A 119 -5.32 -14.24 13.98
C ASP A 119 -5.84 -13.25 12.89
N PRO A 120 -7.17 -13.02 12.80
CA PRO A 120 -7.76 -12.05 11.86
C PRO A 120 -7.22 -10.63 12.00
N THR A 121 -6.69 -10.27 13.18
CA THR A 121 -6.05 -8.98 13.43
C THR A 121 -4.77 -8.84 12.61
N ARG A 122 -4.02 -9.93 12.41
CA ARG A 122 -2.79 -9.94 11.62
C ARG A 122 -3.06 -9.79 10.14
N ALA A 123 -4.04 -10.51 9.60
CA ALA A 123 -4.44 -10.38 8.20
C ALA A 123 -4.90 -8.95 7.87
N GLY A 124 -5.72 -8.36 8.74
CA GLY A 124 -6.16 -6.97 8.58
C GLY A 124 -5.00 -5.97 8.62
N ASN A 125 -4.06 -6.15 9.53
CA ASN A 125 -2.86 -5.31 9.60
C ASN A 125 -1.96 -5.43 8.37
N ARG A 126 -1.79 -6.65 7.82
CA ARG A 126 -1.01 -6.90 6.60
C ARG A 126 -1.67 -6.27 5.37
N LEU A 127 -2.99 -6.44 5.22
CA LEU A 127 -3.74 -5.79 4.15
C LEU A 127 -3.67 -4.27 4.27
N MET A 128 -3.90 -3.70 5.47
CA MET A 128 -3.81 -2.25 5.71
C MET A 128 -2.44 -1.71 5.33
N ARG A 129 -1.40 -2.38 5.80
CA ARG A 129 -0.03 -1.92 5.62
C ARG A 129 0.40 -2.02 4.15
N THR A 130 0.05 -3.11 3.46
CA THR A 130 0.30 -3.23 2.01
C THR A 130 -0.39 -2.11 1.25
N LEU A 131 -1.66 -1.87 1.57
CA LEU A 131 -2.41 -0.83 0.89
C LEU A 131 -1.79 0.56 1.14
N LEU A 132 -1.46 0.90 2.38
CA LEU A 132 -0.87 2.19 2.71
C LEU A 132 0.52 2.38 2.09
N HIS A 133 1.33 1.32 2.02
CA HIS A 133 2.60 1.31 1.31
C HIS A 133 2.38 1.72 -0.15
N GLU A 134 1.52 1.01 -0.87
CA GLU A 134 1.22 1.34 -2.28
C GLU A 134 0.57 2.71 -2.47
N LEU A 135 -0.26 3.13 -1.52
CA LEU A 135 -0.83 4.48 -1.58
C LEU A 135 0.24 5.57 -1.44
N VAL A 136 1.34 5.35 -0.71
CA VAL A 136 2.45 6.31 -0.65
C VAL A 136 3.07 6.48 -2.04
N HIS A 137 3.41 5.38 -2.71
CA HIS A 137 3.93 5.39 -4.09
C HIS A 137 2.98 6.10 -5.04
N TRP A 138 1.69 5.73 -4.99
CA TRP A 138 0.67 6.36 -5.82
C TRP A 138 0.56 7.87 -5.58
N VAL A 139 0.48 8.31 -4.32
CA VAL A 139 0.37 9.73 -3.98
C VAL A 139 1.59 10.50 -4.47
N ARG A 140 2.78 9.96 -4.27
CA ARG A 140 4.04 10.60 -4.68
C ARG A 140 4.12 10.71 -6.19
N ASN A 141 3.78 9.65 -6.92
CA ASN A 141 3.71 9.68 -8.38
C ASN A 141 2.71 10.72 -8.90
N GLU A 142 1.49 10.77 -8.35
CA GLU A 142 0.48 11.78 -8.75
C GLU A 142 0.87 13.21 -8.35
N ALA A 143 1.64 13.36 -7.27
CA ALA A 143 2.26 14.62 -6.86
C ALA A 143 3.55 14.94 -7.65
N LYS A 144 3.94 14.09 -8.61
CA LYS A 144 5.19 14.19 -9.38
C LYS A 144 6.43 14.27 -8.48
N ALA A 145 6.46 13.53 -7.38
CA ALA A 145 7.62 13.36 -6.51
C ALA A 145 8.39 12.08 -6.87
N SER A 146 9.63 11.93 -6.41
CA SER A 146 10.37 10.68 -6.59
C SER A 146 9.70 9.56 -5.80
N ASP A 147 10.00 8.32 -6.16
CA ASP A 147 9.61 7.17 -5.33
C ASP A 147 10.56 6.92 -4.15
N GLU A 148 11.59 7.74 -4.04
CA GLU A 148 12.60 7.69 -2.99
C GLU A 148 12.54 8.90 -2.08
N ILE A 149 12.77 8.70 -0.79
CA ILE A 149 12.85 9.74 0.23
C ILE A 149 14.30 9.84 0.71
N LEU A 150 14.82 11.07 0.80
CA LEU A 150 16.14 11.35 1.36
C LEU A 150 16.11 11.28 2.89
N ILE A 151 16.69 10.23 3.46
CA ILE A 151 16.75 10.01 4.91
C ILE A 151 18.08 10.49 5.48
N GLY A 152 18.04 11.39 6.45
CA GLY A 152 19.24 11.94 7.11
C GLY A 152 19.69 13.31 6.58
N GLY A 153 18.84 14.00 5.81
CA GLY A 153 19.11 15.33 5.26
C GLY A 153 20.13 15.32 4.13
N TYR A 154 20.85 16.42 3.90
CA TYR A 154 21.73 16.62 2.74
C TYR A 154 22.91 15.62 2.60
N LYS A 155 23.23 14.84 3.65
CA LYS A 155 24.20 13.73 3.61
C LYS A 155 23.54 12.35 3.75
N GLY A 156 22.23 12.32 3.58
CA GLY A 156 21.40 11.16 3.74
C GLY A 156 21.53 10.16 2.60
N GLN A 157 20.76 9.09 2.72
CA GLN A 157 20.58 8.09 1.67
C GLN A 157 19.14 8.13 1.16
N TYR A 158 18.97 7.92 -0.12
CA TYR A 158 17.66 7.67 -0.71
C TYR A 158 17.20 6.27 -0.33
N LYS A 159 15.96 6.19 0.15
CA LYS A 159 15.26 4.94 0.42
C LYS A 159 13.89 4.98 -0.25
N GLU A 160 13.43 3.83 -0.71
CA GLU A 160 12.10 3.68 -1.26
C GLU A 160 11.01 4.14 -0.25
N ALA A 161 10.01 4.88 -0.75
CA ALA A 161 9.11 5.67 0.08
C ALA A 161 8.15 4.83 0.95
N GLY A 162 7.69 3.69 0.43
CA GLY A 162 6.81 2.76 1.15
C GLY A 162 7.53 2.13 2.34
N HIS A 163 8.76 1.67 2.17
CA HIS A 163 9.63 1.17 3.22
C HIS A 163 9.89 2.24 4.28
N VAL A 164 10.14 3.49 3.88
CA VAL A 164 10.31 4.60 4.82
C VAL A 164 9.04 4.82 5.64
N PHE A 165 7.86 4.83 4.99
CA PHE A 165 6.57 4.88 5.69
C PHE A 165 6.47 3.76 6.72
N GLU A 166 6.81 2.54 6.34
CA GLU A 166 6.69 1.39 7.22
C GLU A 166 7.67 1.42 8.40
N GLU A 167 8.91 1.88 8.17
CA GLU A 167 9.89 2.14 9.23
C GLU A 167 9.34 3.16 10.23
N TRP A 168 8.77 4.27 9.76
CA TRP A 168 8.21 5.31 10.62
C TRP A 168 6.94 4.87 11.37
N ALA A 169 6.04 4.17 10.69
CA ALA A 169 4.77 3.71 11.24
C ALA A 169 4.94 2.54 12.20
N TYR A 170 5.68 1.51 11.79
CA TYR A 170 5.72 0.19 12.44
C TYR A 170 7.09 -0.17 13.01
N GLY A 171 8.15 0.57 12.69
CA GLY A 171 9.52 0.28 13.14
C GLY A 171 10.24 -0.79 12.34
N THR A 172 9.65 -1.28 11.24
CA THR A 172 10.22 -2.32 10.36
C THR A 172 9.59 -2.22 8.97
N ALA A 173 10.33 -2.56 7.91
CA ALA A 173 9.92 -2.49 6.51
C ALA A 173 9.41 -3.82 5.91
N ASN A 174 9.07 -4.82 6.74
CA ASN A 174 8.74 -6.16 6.27
C ASN A 174 7.31 -6.63 6.55
N ILE A 175 6.42 -6.56 5.54
CA ILE A 175 5.23 -7.43 5.44
C ILE A 175 5.19 -8.32 4.19
N CYS A 176 6.11 -8.12 3.25
CA CYS A 176 6.18 -8.88 2.00
C CYS A 176 7.49 -9.67 1.88
N THR A 177 8.03 -10.09 3.02
CA THR A 177 9.14 -11.04 3.00
C THR A 177 8.62 -12.43 2.74
N GLU A 178 9.49 -13.27 2.18
CA GLU A 178 9.26 -14.71 2.06
C GLU A 178 8.78 -15.31 3.40
N ASN A 179 9.35 -14.88 4.53
CA ASN A 179 8.95 -15.35 5.86
C ASN A 179 7.51 -14.96 6.25
N GLU A 180 7.07 -13.74 5.92
CA GLU A 180 5.70 -13.30 6.21
C GLU A 180 4.67 -14.01 5.32
N ILE A 181 5.02 -14.21 4.05
CA ILE A 181 4.23 -14.97 3.09
C ILE A 181 4.15 -16.44 3.51
N TRP A 182 5.28 -17.07 3.87
CA TRP A 182 5.32 -18.43 4.38
C TRP A 182 4.56 -18.57 5.70
N ALA A 183 4.66 -17.61 6.63
CA ALA A 183 3.89 -17.63 7.86
C ALA A 183 2.39 -17.62 7.58
N ALA A 184 1.94 -16.80 6.63
CA ALA A 184 0.55 -16.74 6.18
C ALA A 184 0.11 -17.96 5.34
N ILE A 185 1.03 -18.64 4.64
CA ILE A 185 0.74 -19.90 3.93
C ILE A 185 0.65 -21.06 4.93
N LEU A 186 1.53 -21.12 5.94
CA LEU A 186 1.56 -22.17 6.94
C LEU A 186 0.36 -22.10 7.88
N SER A 187 -0.18 -20.89 8.16
CA SER A 187 -1.46 -20.76 8.87
C SER A 187 -2.63 -21.39 8.11
N ARG A 188 -2.55 -21.56 6.77
CA ARG A 188 -3.57 -22.26 5.96
C ARG A 188 -3.64 -23.78 6.21
N ARG A 189 -2.59 -24.38 6.78
CA ARG A 189 -2.45 -25.84 6.90
C ARG A 189 -2.91 -26.41 8.24
N LYS A 190 -3.43 -25.58 9.15
CA LYS A 190 -3.98 -25.98 10.45
C LYS A 190 -5.47 -25.73 10.49
#